data_AF-A0A840V3P3-F1
#
_entry.id   AF-A0A840V3P3-F1
#
_cell.length_a   1.000
_cell.length_b   1.000
_cell.length_c   1.000
_cell.angle_alpha   90.00
_cell.angle_beta   90.00
_cell.angle_gamma   90.00
#
_symmetry.space_group_name_H-M   'P 1'
#
loop_
_entity.id
_entity.type
_entity.pdbx_description
1 polymer ?
#
loop_
_entity_poly.entity_id
_entity_poly.type
_entity_poly.pdbx_seq_one_letter_code
_entity_poly.pdbx_strand_id
1 'polypeptide(L)'
;MKNLGYRASGRGFTLMETVIAIGVLAVLLTAFLAVFGPAAQGIRRAVSVQDADRLAYALEKELVTLRTGSGDSYTTGFEKAYNWIKESTEEPLLIYQYKGNPESIRDDGTMEPYTDQNGTAGEDFIVQPVVRRRGDPEMEEELRAIEGRVFTAKLTQLVFNGESWVKGEAGDIVDPTPDDGDASSGSGVESYPEAVIAFSAEFYAVPNNSYEYISSRLNVDNLTNPIFVRNLAVRR
;
A
#
# COMPACT_ATOMS: atom_id res chain seq x y z
N MET A 1 53.38 43.91 -41.42
CA MET A 1 52.30 43.21 -40.68
C MET A 1 52.02 41.88 -41.36
N LYS A 2 52.37 40.75 -40.72
CA LYS A 2 52.10 39.39 -41.23
C LYS A 2 50.76 38.93 -40.65
N ASN A 3 49.73 38.81 -41.49
CA ASN A 3 48.45 38.21 -41.12
C ASN A 3 48.62 36.68 -41.08
N LEU A 4 48.69 36.13 -39.87
CA LEU A 4 48.56 34.68 -39.63
C LEU A 4 47.07 34.35 -39.62
N GLY A 5 46.55 33.92 -40.78
CA GLY A 5 45.21 33.37 -40.89
C GLY A 5 45.12 32.02 -40.19
N TYR A 6 44.45 31.98 -39.04
CA TYR A 6 43.97 30.73 -38.44
C TYR A 6 42.89 30.13 -39.35
N ARG A 7 43.20 29.04 -40.05
CA ARG A 7 42.19 28.22 -40.72
C ARG A 7 41.50 27.35 -39.66
N ALA A 8 40.31 27.74 -39.23
CA ALA A 8 39.41 26.83 -38.54
C ALA A 8 38.94 25.76 -39.55
N SER A 9 39.50 24.56 -39.44
CA SER A 9 39.00 23.38 -40.17
C SER A 9 37.68 22.96 -39.53
N GLY A 10 36.57 23.43 -40.09
CA GLY A 10 35.25 22.88 -39.78
C GLY A 10 35.15 21.47 -40.36
N ARG A 11 35.47 20.46 -39.56
CA ARG A 11 35.22 19.05 -39.92
C ARG A 11 33.72 18.80 -39.77
N GLY A 12 33.01 18.82 -40.90
CA GLY A 12 31.63 18.32 -40.96
C GLY A 12 31.62 16.79 -40.90
N PHE A 13 30.61 16.22 -40.25
CA PHE A 13 30.39 14.78 -40.23
C PHE A 13 29.96 14.28 -41.61
N THR A 14 30.54 13.17 -42.05
CA THR A 14 30.13 12.56 -43.32
C THR A 14 28.78 11.87 -43.15
N LEU A 15 28.01 11.78 -44.24
CA LEU A 15 26.68 11.13 -44.22
C LEU A 15 26.77 9.68 -43.72
N MET A 16 27.84 8.97 -44.08
CA MET A 16 28.16 7.62 -43.60
C MET A 16 28.39 7.56 -42.09
N GLU A 17 29.12 8.52 -41.53
CA GLU A 17 29.45 8.57 -40.10
C GLU A 17 28.19 8.82 -39.25
N THR A 18 27.31 9.71 -39.70
CA THR A 18 26.00 9.95 -39.05
C THR A 18 25.10 8.71 -39.08
N VAL A 19 25.07 7.98 -40.21
CA VAL A 19 24.28 6.76 -40.35
C VAL A 19 24.80 5.66 -39.43
N ILE A 20 26.12 5.46 -39.37
CA ILE A 20 26.73 4.48 -38.47
C ILE A 20 26.48 4.88 -37.02
N ALA A 21 26.63 6.16 -36.66
CA ALA A 21 26.40 6.65 -35.31
C ALA A 21 24.95 6.44 -34.84
N ILE A 22 23.96 6.75 -35.68
CA ILE A 22 22.54 6.52 -35.37
C ILE A 22 22.23 5.02 -35.28
N GLY A 23 22.80 4.21 -36.18
CA GLY A 23 22.63 2.76 -36.16
C GLY A 23 23.17 2.13 -34.86
N VAL A 24 24.38 2.51 -34.45
CA VAL A 24 24.97 2.06 -33.17
C VAL A 24 24.15 2.57 -31.99
N LEU A 25 23.72 3.83 -31.99
CA LEU A 25 22.90 4.41 -30.92
C LEU A 25 21.56 3.67 -30.76
N ALA A 26 20.87 3.37 -31.85
CA ALA A 26 19.59 2.67 -31.83
C ALA A 26 19.74 1.24 -31.28
N VAL A 27 20.79 0.52 -31.69
CA VAL A 27 21.08 -0.83 -31.19
C VAL A 27 21.41 -0.78 -29.69
N LEU A 28 22.22 0.18 -29.25
CA LEU A 28 22.57 0.35 -27.84
C LEU A 28 21.35 0.68 -26.97
N LEU A 29 20.50 1.62 -27.41
CA LEU A 29 19.28 1.98 -26.68
C LEU A 29 18.29 0.81 -26.60
N THR A 30 18.13 0.05 -27.69
CA THR A 30 17.22 -1.11 -27.72
C THR A 30 17.73 -2.22 -26.81
N ALA A 31 19.03 -2.54 -26.87
CA ALA A 31 19.65 -3.53 -25.98
C ALA A 31 19.56 -3.09 -24.51
N PHE A 32 19.79 -1.81 -24.22
CA PHE A 32 19.64 -1.25 -22.89
C PHE A 32 18.20 -1.41 -22.39
N LEU A 33 17.19 -0.98 -23.14
CA LEU A 33 15.79 -1.09 -22.74
C LEU A 33 15.33 -2.56 -22.58
N ALA A 34 15.83 -3.47 -23.43
CA ALA A 34 15.53 -4.90 -23.36
C ALA A 34 16.04 -5.56 -22.07
N VAL A 35 17.15 -5.09 -21.51
CA VAL A 35 17.73 -5.60 -20.26
C VAL A 35 17.20 -4.87 -19.03
N PHE A 36 17.09 -3.53 -19.11
CA PHE A 36 16.66 -2.70 -17.98
C PHE A 36 15.16 -2.80 -17.68
N GLY A 37 14.32 -3.03 -18.68
CA GLY A 37 12.87 -3.20 -18.47
C GLY A 37 12.57 -4.36 -17.51
N PRO A 38 13.01 -5.59 -17.81
CA PRO A 38 12.83 -6.74 -16.92
C PRO A 38 13.54 -6.59 -15.57
N ALA A 39 14.74 -5.99 -15.52
CA ALA A 39 15.47 -5.79 -14.27
C ALA A 39 14.76 -4.78 -13.33
N ALA A 40 14.25 -3.68 -13.88
CA ALA A 40 13.45 -2.71 -13.12
C ALA A 40 12.13 -3.33 -12.66
N GLN A 41 11.51 -4.21 -13.46
CA GLN A 41 10.35 -4.97 -13.02
C GLN A 41 10.68 -5.97 -11.90
N GLY A 42 11.84 -6.63 -11.95
CA GLY A 42 12.32 -7.52 -10.90
C GLY A 42 12.52 -6.81 -9.56
N ILE A 43 13.11 -5.62 -9.57
CA ILE A 43 13.25 -4.75 -8.38
C ILE A 43 11.87 -4.29 -7.89
N ARG A 44 10.95 -3.94 -8.79
CA ARG A 44 9.58 -3.52 -8.44
C ARG A 44 8.72 -4.65 -7.88
N ARG A 45 9.03 -5.91 -8.20
CA ARG A 45 8.25 -7.09 -7.79
C ARG A 45 8.75 -7.70 -6.47
N ALA A 46 9.99 -7.43 -6.10
CA ALA A 46 10.53 -7.80 -4.80
C ALA A 46 10.14 -6.75 -3.76
N VAL A 47 9.02 -6.97 -3.06
CA VAL A 47 8.79 -6.30 -1.78
C VAL A 47 9.83 -6.82 -0.81
N SER A 48 10.60 -5.92 -0.19
CA SER A 48 11.56 -6.33 0.84
C SER A 48 10.81 -7.00 1.99
N VAL A 49 11.41 -8.01 2.61
CA VAL A 49 10.85 -8.62 3.84
C VAL A 49 10.51 -7.54 4.87
N GLN A 50 11.33 -6.49 4.95
CA GLN A 50 11.13 -5.34 5.82
C GLN A 50 9.88 -4.53 5.46
N ASP A 51 9.58 -4.35 4.17
CA ASP A 51 8.37 -3.65 3.73
C ASP A 51 7.13 -4.48 4.04
N ALA A 52 7.18 -5.80 3.81
CA ALA A 52 6.08 -6.70 4.15
C ALA A 52 5.80 -6.74 5.66
N ASP A 53 6.84 -6.76 6.48
CA ASP A 53 6.72 -6.66 7.94
C ASP A 53 6.13 -5.32 8.37
N ARG A 54 6.58 -4.20 7.78
CA ARG A 54 6.04 -2.88 8.09
C ARG A 54 4.55 -2.76 7.72
N LEU A 55 4.16 -3.24 6.54
CA LEU A 55 2.77 -3.17 6.08
C LEU A 55 1.85 -4.03 6.96
N ALA A 56 2.27 -5.24 7.31
CA ALA A 56 1.53 -6.10 8.22
C ALA A 56 1.40 -5.49 9.61
N TYR A 57 2.51 -4.98 10.16
CA TYR A 57 2.50 -4.34 11.49
C TYR A 57 1.63 -3.08 11.53
N ALA A 58 1.68 -2.24 10.49
CA ALA A 58 0.83 -1.06 10.39
C ALA A 58 -0.66 -1.44 10.38
N LEU A 59 -1.02 -2.49 9.62
CA LEU A 59 -2.38 -3.03 9.58
C LEU A 59 -2.81 -3.59 10.94
N GLU A 60 -2.01 -4.47 11.56
CA GLU A 60 -2.33 -5.06 12.86
C GLU A 60 -2.52 -3.99 13.93
N LYS A 61 -1.60 -3.03 13.99
CA LYS A 61 -1.67 -1.91 14.93
C LYS A 61 -2.93 -1.07 14.68
N GLU A 62 -3.25 -0.76 13.43
CA GLU A 62 -4.45 0.03 13.13
C GLU A 62 -5.72 -0.72 13.52
N LEU A 63 -5.84 -2.01 13.21
CA LEU A 63 -7.05 -2.80 13.50
C LEU A 63 -7.42 -2.77 14.99
N VAL A 64 -6.43 -2.75 15.88
CA VAL A 64 -6.66 -2.68 17.34
C VAL A 64 -6.69 -1.27 17.91
N THR A 65 -6.24 -0.26 17.16
CA THR A 65 -6.19 1.13 17.62
C THR A 65 -7.55 1.80 17.42
N LEU A 66 -8.17 2.26 18.50
CA LEU A 66 -9.35 3.10 18.43
C LEU A 66 -8.94 4.55 18.19
N ARG A 67 -9.25 5.06 17.00
CA ARG A 67 -9.03 6.46 16.65
C ARG A 67 -10.29 7.27 16.91
N THR A 68 -10.13 8.39 17.59
CA THR A 68 -11.18 9.39 17.75
C THR A 68 -11.31 10.21 16.46
N GLY A 69 -12.54 10.46 15.99
CA GLY A 69 -12.77 11.35 14.84
C GLY A 69 -12.93 10.69 13.46
N SER A 70 -12.66 9.38 13.31
CA SER A 70 -12.77 8.67 12.01
C SER A 70 -14.21 8.35 11.55
N GLY A 71 -15.23 9.05 12.05
CA GLY A 71 -16.64 8.85 11.69
C GLY A 71 -17.31 7.60 12.27
N ASP A 72 -16.56 6.51 12.45
CA ASP A 72 -17.02 5.26 13.05
C ASP A 72 -16.70 5.21 14.55
N SER A 73 -17.73 5.17 15.40
CA SER A 73 -17.56 5.00 16.84
C SER A 73 -17.60 3.52 17.21
N TYR A 74 -16.43 2.90 17.35
CA TYR A 74 -16.30 1.54 17.88
C TYR A 74 -16.05 1.55 19.39
N THR A 75 -16.61 0.58 20.10
CA THR A 75 -16.44 0.43 21.55
C THR A 75 -15.10 -0.21 21.88
N THR A 76 -14.66 -1.17 21.05
CA THR A 76 -13.41 -1.92 21.24
C THR A 76 -12.62 -2.04 19.94
N GLY A 77 -11.29 -2.20 20.04
CA GLY A 77 -10.46 -2.50 18.87
C GLY A 77 -10.84 -3.81 18.19
N PHE A 78 -11.38 -4.77 18.93
CA PHE A 78 -11.90 -6.01 18.38
C PHE A 78 -13.16 -5.79 17.52
N GLU A 79 -14.11 -4.97 17.98
CA GLU A 79 -15.27 -4.56 17.19
C GLU A 79 -14.88 -3.81 15.93
N LYS A 80 -13.91 -2.89 16.03
CA LYS A 80 -13.33 -2.23 14.86
C LYS A 80 -12.79 -3.27 13.88
N ALA A 81 -11.89 -4.14 14.33
CA ALA A 81 -11.26 -5.14 13.49
C ALA A 81 -12.28 -6.09 12.84
N TYR A 82 -13.29 -6.54 13.59
CA TYR A 82 -14.39 -7.37 13.08
C TYR A 82 -15.06 -6.69 11.88
N ASN A 83 -15.49 -5.44 12.04
CA ASN A 83 -16.16 -4.71 10.96
C ASN A 83 -15.22 -4.41 9.79
N TRP A 84 -13.96 -4.05 10.07
CA TRP A 84 -12.96 -3.76 9.03
C TRP A 84 -12.60 -5.00 8.21
N ILE A 85 -12.48 -6.17 8.83
CA ILE A 85 -12.23 -7.44 8.12
C ILE A 85 -13.42 -7.75 7.21
N LYS A 86 -14.63 -7.66 7.76
CA LYS A 86 -15.88 -7.90 7.03
C LYS A 86 -16.03 -6.96 5.83
N GLU A 87 -15.76 -5.67 6.00
CA GLU A 87 -15.98 -4.65 4.98
C GLU A 87 -14.80 -4.52 3.99
N SER A 88 -13.68 -5.22 4.18
CA SER A 88 -12.43 -4.95 3.45
C SER A 88 -12.50 -5.10 1.91
N THR A 89 -13.50 -5.81 1.39
CA THR A 89 -13.77 -5.91 -0.05
C THR A 89 -14.55 -4.71 -0.59
N GLU A 90 -15.53 -4.22 0.18
CA GLU A 90 -16.39 -3.09 -0.18
C GLU A 90 -15.71 -1.75 0.11
N GLU A 91 -15.14 -1.62 1.31
CA GLU A 91 -14.38 -0.48 1.83
C GLU A 91 -12.91 -0.88 2.03
N PRO A 92 -12.08 -0.74 0.97
CA PRO A 92 -10.72 -1.24 1.02
C PRO A 92 -9.86 -0.45 1.99
N LEU A 93 -9.01 -1.19 2.71
CA LEU A 93 -8.02 -0.64 3.61
C LEU A 93 -6.79 -0.23 2.81
N LEU A 94 -6.39 1.03 2.93
CA LEU A 94 -5.24 1.63 2.26
C LEU A 94 -4.11 1.77 3.25
N ILE A 95 -2.93 1.30 2.86
CA ILE A 95 -1.74 1.27 3.71
C ILE A 95 -0.65 2.03 2.97
N TYR A 96 -0.18 3.12 3.57
CA TYR A 96 0.82 3.97 2.96
C TYR A 96 1.61 4.71 4.03
N GLN A 97 2.57 5.50 3.60
CA GLN A 97 3.29 6.41 4.47
C GLN A 97 3.22 7.81 3.89
N TYR A 98 3.23 8.81 4.76
CA TYR A 98 3.35 10.20 4.37
C TYR A 98 4.30 10.92 5.32
N LYS A 99 4.76 12.09 4.88
CA LYS A 99 5.53 13.01 5.71
C LYS A 99 4.55 13.67 6.69
N GLY A 100 4.59 13.30 7.96
CA GLY A 100 3.80 13.92 9.02
C GLY A 100 4.56 15.04 9.71
N ASN A 101 3.86 16.12 10.05
CA ASN A 101 4.37 17.22 10.87
C ASN A 101 4.29 16.83 12.37
N PRO A 102 5.42 16.63 13.08
CA PRO A 102 5.41 16.26 14.49
C PRO A 102 4.88 17.35 15.42
N GLU A 103 4.81 18.61 14.98
CA GLU A 103 4.26 19.72 15.74
C GLU A 103 2.73 19.82 15.66
N SER A 104 2.11 19.15 14.68
CA SER A 104 0.66 19.19 14.46
C SER A 104 0.09 17.77 14.47
N ILE A 105 -0.50 17.40 15.62
CA ILE A 105 -1.12 16.09 15.84
C ILE A 105 -2.64 16.28 15.84
N ARG A 106 -3.33 15.54 14.99
CA ARG A 106 -4.79 15.50 14.89
C ARG A 106 -5.41 14.77 16.08
N ASP A 107 -6.72 14.95 16.25
CA ASP A 107 -7.51 14.27 17.28
C ASP A 107 -7.49 12.74 17.14
N ASP A 108 -7.27 12.22 15.94
CA ASP A 108 -7.18 10.77 15.66
C ASP A 108 -5.80 10.18 16.02
N GLY A 109 -4.87 11.00 16.52
CA GLY A 109 -3.51 10.63 16.90
C GLY A 109 -2.55 10.48 15.72
N THR A 110 -2.92 10.91 14.51
CA THR A 110 -2.02 11.02 13.37
C THR A 110 -1.48 12.45 13.21
N MET A 111 -0.34 12.59 12.52
CA MET A 111 0.24 13.91 12.23
C MET A 111 -0.43 14.54 11.01
N GLU A 112 -0.57 15.87 10.97
CA GLU A 112 -0.95 16.55 9.73
C GLU A 112 0.14 16.42 8.65
N PRO A 113 -0.20 16.45 7.35
CA PRO A 113 0.76 16.23 6.29
C PRO A 113 1.71 17.42 6.12
N TYR A 114 3.01 17.14 6.16
CA TYR A 114 4.07 18.08 5.84
C TYR A 114 4.29 18.15 4.32
N THR A 115 3.81 19.22 3.70
CA THR A 115 3.81 19.37 2.23
C THR A 115 4.98 20.17 1.68
N ASP A 116 5.77 20.82 2.55
CA ASP A 116 6.92 21.59 2.12
C ASP A 116 8.01 20.70 1.51
N GLN A 117 8.68 21.22 0.48
CA GLN A 117 9.67 20.47 -0.31
C GLN A 117 11.08 20.51 0.29
N ASN A 118 11.36 21.48 1.17
CA ASN A 118 12.71 21.74 1.69
C ASN A 118 12.91 21.24 3.13
N GLY A 119 11.96 20.50 3.69
CA GLY A 119 12.05 19.99 5.05
C GLY A 119 13.10 18.90 5.22
N THR A 120 13.60 18.77 6.43
CA THR A 120 14.57 17.78 6.86
C THR A 120 13.87 16.69 7.67
N ALA A 121 14.08 15.42 7.30
CA ALA A 121 13.53 14.29 8.02
C ALA A 121 14.10 14.22 9.45
N GLY A 122 13.24 14.06 10.45
CA GLY A 122 13.59 14.02 11.87
C GLY A 122 13.71 15.39 12.55
N GLU A 123 13.60 16.49 11.79
CA GLU A 123 13.51 17.85 12.31
C GLU A 123 12.15 18.46 11.93
N ASP A 124 11.89 18.62 10.64
CA ASP A 124 10.66 19.25 10.13
C ASP A 124 9.51 18.25 9.90
N PHE A 125 9.84 16.98 9.60
CA PHE A 125 8.84 15.94 9.38
C PHE A 125 9.31 14.56 9.80
N ILE A 126 8.34 13.68 10.07
CA ILE A 126 8.54 12.25 10.34
C ILE A 126 7.75 11.44 9.33
N VAL A 127 8.37 10.41 8.73
CA VAL A 127 7.63 9.48 7.87
C VAL A 127 6.78 8.56 8.74
N GLN A 128 5.46 8.70 8.65
CA GLN A 128 4.51 7.93 9.45
C GLN A 128 3.78 6.92 8.56
N PRO A 129 3.78 5.61 8.90
CA PRO A 129 2.86 4.66 8.30
C PRO A 129 1.45 4.86 8.85
N VAL A 130 0.46 4.81 7.96
CA VAL A 130 -0.96 4.93 8.30
C VAL A 130 -1.76 3.88 7.54
N VAL A 131 -2.89 3.50 8.14
CA VAL A 131 -3.91 2.71 7.46
C VAL A 131 -5.22 3.49 7.50
N ARG A 132 -5.79 3.75 6.33
CA ARG A 132 -7.02 4.51 6.14
C ARG A 132 -8.06 3.68 5.40
N ARG A 133 -9.34 3.89 5.71
CA ARG A 133 -10.43 3.43 4.85
C ARG A 133 -10.52 4.35 3.63
N ARG A 134 -11.07 3.85 2.52
CA ARG A 134 -11.29 4.65 1.30
C ARG A 134 -12.13 5.91 1.55
N GLY A 135 -13.08 5.86 2.48
CA GLY A 135 -13.92 7.00 2.87
C GLY A 135 -13.35 7.95 3.92
N ASP A 136 -12.10 7.76 4.37
CA ASP A 136 -11.52 8.58 5.45
C ASP A 136 -11.27 10.04 4.98
N PRO A 137 -11.77 11.05 5.72
CA PRO A 137 -11.66 12.46 5.31
C PRO A 137 -10.22 12.97 5.25
N GLU A 138 -9.31 12.41 6.04
CA GLU A 138 -7.92 12.87 6.13
C GLU A 138 -7.07 12.37 4.95
N MET A 139 -7.56 11.36 4.23
CA MET A 139 -6.82 10.68 3.17
C MET A 139 -6.38 11.64 2.05
N GLU A 140 -7.22 12.57 1.63
CA GLU A 140 -6.90 13.44 0.48
C GLU A 140 -5.65 14.27 0.76
N GLU A 141 -5.57 14.87 1.95
CA GLU A 141 -4.43 15.71 2.33
C GLU A 141 -3.18 14.86 2.55
N GLU A 142 -3.31 13.70 3.19
CA GLU A 142 -2.20 12.78 3.43
C GLU A 142 -1.56 12.27 2.12
N LEU A 143 -2.38 11.99 1.10
CA LEU A 143 -1.90 11.55 -0.22
C LEU A 143 -1.07 12.61 -0.94
N ARG A 144 -1.19 13.91 -0.60
CA ARG A 144 -0.36 14.98 -1.17
C ARG A 144 1.07 14.97 -0.62
N ALA A 145 1.27 14.42 0.57
CA ALA A 145 2.57 14.32 1.25
C ALA A 145 3.11 12.87 1.27
N ILE A 146 2.63 12.02 0.35
CA ILE A 146 2.95 10.60 0.35
C ILE A 146 4.44 10.32 0.12
N GLU A 147 4.97 9.36 0.86
CA GLU A 147 6.34 8.86 0.72
C GLU A 147 6.30 7.38 0.30
N GLY A 148 6.48 7.14 -1.00
CA GLY A 148 6.49 5.80 -1.59
C GLY A 148 5.16 5.40 -2.24
N ARG A 149 4.79 4.12 -2.11
CA ARG A 149 3.62 3.51 -2.77
C ARG A 149 2.45 3.39 -1.80
N VAL A 150 1.24 3.44 -2.36
CA VAL A 150 0.01 3.02 -1.68
C VAL A 150 -0.20 1.52 -1.90
N PHE A 151 -0.53 0.83 -0.83
CA PHE A 151 -0.93 -0.57 -0.84
C PHE A 151 -2.38 -0.68 -0.36
N THR A 152 -3.02 -1.79 -0.69
CA THR A 152 -4.31 -2.17 -0.11
C THR A 152 -4.27 -3.62 0.37
N ALA A 153 -5.09 -3.96 1.36
CA ALA A 153 -5.17 -5.31 1.90
C ALA A 153 -6.60 -5.86 1.80
N LYS A 154 -6.75 -7.02 1.16
CA LYS A 154 -7.97 -7.84 1.26
C LYS A 154 -7.86 -8.71 2.50
N LEU A 155 -8.86 -8.66 3.38
CA LEU A 155 -8.91 -9.46 4.58
C LEU A 155 -9.97 -10.54 4.41
N THR A 156 -9.61 -11.78 4.70
CA THR A 156 -10.55 -12.91 4.62
C THR A 156 -10.38 -13.78 5.84
N GLN A 157 -11.47 -14.06 6.55
CA GLN A 157 -11.43 -14.90 7.75
C GLN A 157 -10.84 -16.28 7.42
N LEU A 158 -10.09 -16.84 8.35
CA LEU A 158 -9.70 -18.24 8.35
C LEU A 158 -10.69 -19.03 9.22
N VAL A 159 -11.25 -20.09 8.66
CA VAL A 159 -12.22 -20.99 9.31
C VAL A 159 -11.62 -22.39 9.36
N PHE A 160 -11.81 -23.09 10.48
CA PHE A 160 -11.34 -24.45 10.66
C PHE A 160 -12.33 -25.43 10.02
N ASN A 161 -11.84 -26.31 9.15
CA ASN A 161 -12.68 -27.28 8.43
C ASN A 161 -12.61 -28.71 9.01
N GLY A 162 -12.12 -28.87 10.24
CA GLY A 162 -11.86 -30.17 10.87
C GLY A 162 -10.43 -30.69 10.71
N GLU A 163 -9.69 -30.22 9.71
CA GLU A 163 -8.29 -30.64 9.47
C GLU A 163 -7.31 -29.46 9.48
N SER A 164 -7.71 -28.32 8.91
CA SER A 164 -6.84 -27.16 8.73
C SER A 164 -7.62 -25.85 8.69
N TRP A 165 -6.89 -24.75 8.83
CA TRP A 165 -7.42 -23.40 8.65
C TRP A 165 -7.45 -23.06 7.16
N VAL A 166 -8.65 -22.82 6.64
CA VAL A 166 -8.90 -22.46 5.24
C VAL A 166 -9.53 -21.08 5.16
N LYS A 167 -9.33 -20.37 4.04
CA LYS A 167 -10.01 -19.09 3.83
C LYS A 167 -11.51 -19.32 3.71
N GLY A 168 -12.29 -18.53 4.45
CA GLY A 168 -13.74 -18.42 4.30
C GLY A 168 -14.13 -17.57 3.09
N GLU A 169 -15.36 -17.07 3.11
CA GLU A 169 -15.86 -16.15 2.09
C GLU A 169 -15.46 -14.70 2.43
N ALA A 170 -15.04 -13.94 1.41
CA ALA A 170 -14.68 -12.55 1.61
C ALA A 170 -15.94 -11.72 1.81
N GLY A 171 -15.96 -10.84 2.81
CA GLY A 171 -17.18 -10.12 3.19
C GLY A 171 -17.92 -10.74 4.38
N ASP A 172 -17.58 -11.97 4.75
CA ASP A 172 -18.27 -12.72 5.79
C ASP A 172 -17.36 -13.05 6.98
N ILE A 173 -17.96 -12.98 8.16
CA ILE A 173 -17.39 -13.52 9.38
C ILE A 173 -18.39 -14.52 9.96
N VAL A 174 -17.96 -15.77 10.08
CA VAL A 174 -18.72 -16.90 10.58
C VAL A 174 -18.05 -17.49 11.81
N ASP A 175 -18.74 -18.41 12.47
CA ASP A 175 -18.15 -19.27 13.49
C ASP A 175 -16.90 -19.98 12.92
N PRO A 176 -15.69 -19.73 13.46
CA PRO A 176 -14.46 -20.32 12.95
C PRO A 176 -14.34 -21.82 13.27
N THR A 177 -15.11 -22.36 14.22
CA THR A 177 -15.00 -23.74 14.74
C THR A 177 -16.38 -24.38 14.93
N PRO A 178 -17.21 -24.49 13.87
CA PRO A 178 -18.64 -24.83 13.98
C PRO A 178 -18.97 -26.19 14.62
N ASP A 179 -17.98 -27.07 14.78
CA ASP A 179 -18.11 -28.41 15.37
C ASP A 179 -17.80 -28.47 16.88
N ASP A 180 -17.39 -27.36 17.50
CA ASP A 180 -17.02 -27.32 18.92
C ASP A 180 -18.21 -27.19 19.90
N GLY A 181 -19.40 -26.90 19.37
CA GLY A 181 -20.64 -26.78 20.12
C GLY A 181 -20.99 -25.36 20.60
N ASP A 182 -20.12 -24.37 20.36
CA ASP A 182 -20.35 -22.94 20.66
C ASP A 182 -20.85 -22.19 19.41
N ALA A 183 -22.03 -22.59 18.92
CA ALA A 183 -22.62 -21.99 17.73
C ALA A 183 -22.87 -20.48 17.92
N SER A 184 -22.44 -19.65 16.95
CA SER A 184 -22.77 -18.22 16.93
C SER A 184 -24.30 -18.01 16.98
N SER A 185 -24.82 -17.43 18.06
CA SER A 185 -26.27 -17.33 18.29
C SER A 185 -26.91 -16.03 17.78
N GLY A 186 -26.26 -15.32 16.87
CA GLY A 186 -26.69 -14.01 16.38
C GLY A 186 -25.81 -13.46 15.26
N SER A 187 -26.03 -12.20 14.89
CA SER A 187 -25.22 -11.46 13.92
C SER A 187 -24.40 -10.36 14.59
N GLY A 188 -23.15 -10.18 14.14
CA GLY A 188 -22.27 -9.10 14.59
C GLY A 188 -21.19 -9.56 15.59
N VAL A 189 -20.41 -8.59 16.08
CA VAL A 189 -19.24 -8.85 16.93
C VAL A 189 -19.59 -9.53 18.26
N GLU A 190 -20.74 -9.18 18.85
CA GLU A 190 -21.17 -9.67 20.17
C GLU A 190 -21.54 -11.15 20.14
N SER A 191 -22.03 -11.63 19.00
CA SER A 191 -22.38 -13.05 18.79
C SER A 191 -21.22 -13.88 18.24
N TYR A 192 -20.06 -13.28 18.01
CA TYR A 192 -18.87 -14.02 17.61
C TYR A 192 -18.40 -14.88 18.80
N PRO A 193 -18.32 -16.21 18.65
CA PRO A 193 -18.12 -17.13 19.77
C PRO A 193 -16.69 -17.09 20.31
N GLU A 194 -15.72 -16.76 19.46
CA GLU A 194 -14.30 -16.86 19.78
C GLU A 194 -13.67 -15.55 20.29
N ALA A 195 -12.58 -15.70 21.05
CA ALA A 195 -11.79 -14.57 21.53
C ALA A 195 -10.83 -14.00 20.46
N VAL A 196 -10.65 -14.72 19.36
CA VAL A 196 -9.66 -14.42 18.31
C VAL A 196 -10.28 -14.57 16.94
N ILE A 197 -10.12 -13.57 16.08
CA ILE A 197 -10.43 -13.67 14.64
C ILE A 197 -9.12 -13.91 13.92
N ALA A 198 -8.92 -15.12 13.40
CA ALA A 198 -7.83 -15.42 12.48
C ALA A 198 -8.24 -15.03 11.05
N PHE A 199 -7.35 -14.38 10.31
CA PHE A 199 -7.62 -13.97 8.93
C PHE A 199 -6.35 -13.99 8.08
N SER A 200 -6.53 -14.19 6.77
CA SER A 200 -5.50 -13.99 5.77
C SER A 200 -5.59 -12.56 5.25
N ALA A 201 -4.49 -11.81 5.35
CA ALA A 201 -4.32 -10.51 4.74
C ALA A 201 -3.52 -10.64 3.44
N GLU A 202 -4.16 -10.33 2.31
CA GLU A 202 -3.55 -10.32 0.98
C GLU A 202 -3.26 -8.89 0.56
N PHE A 203 -1.97 -8.57 0.41
CA PHE A 203 -1.55 -7.20 0.13
C PHE A 203 -1.37 -7.01 -1.38
N TYR A 204 -1.78 -5.85 -1.88
CA TYR A 204 -1.69 -5.47 -3.28
C TYR A 204 -1.11 -4.07 -3.42
N ALA A 205 -0.30 -3.85 -4.45
CA ALA A 205 0.11 -2.49 -4.80
C ALA A 205 -1.02 -1.79 -5.53
N VAL A 206 -1.38 -0.58 -5.09
CA VAL A 206 -2.37 0.24 -5.79
C VAL A 206 -1.72 0.82 -7.05
N PRO A 207 -2.34 0.71 -8.24
CA PRO A 207 -1.73 1.17 -9.50
C PRO A 207 -1.47 2.68 -9.57
N ASN A 208 -2.31 3.48 -8.92
CA ASN A 208 -2.24 4.93 -8.92
C ASN A 208 -2.57 5.46 -7.52
N ASN A 209 -1.75 6.39 -7.01
CA ASN A 209 -1.90 7.00 -5.69
C ASN A 209 -2.75 8.28 -5.70
N SER A 210 -3.30 8.69 -6.84
CA SER A 210 -4.17 9.86 -6.88
C SER A 210 -5.46 9.61 -6.09
N TYR A 211 -5.88 10.62 -5.32
CA TYR A 211 -7.11 10.57 -4.55
C TYR A 211 -8.31 10.18 -5.41
N GLU A 212 -8.48 10.78 -6.60
CA GLU A 212 -9.58 10.46 -7.51
C GLU A 212 -9.60 8.99 -7.95
N TYR A 213 -8.43 8.39 -8.20
CA TYR A 213 -8.37 6.98 -8.57
C TYR A 213 -8.80 6.10 -7.40
N ILE A 214 -8.27 6.38 -6.21
CA ILE A 214 -8.52 5.60 -5.00
C ILE A 214 -10.00 5.70 -4.58
N SER A 215 -10.57 6.90 -4.59
CA SER A 215 -11.93 7.14 -4.11
C SER A 215 -13.01 6.63 -5.05
N SER A 216 -12.78 6.64 -6.38
CA SER A 216 -13.83 6.35 -7.35
C SER A 216 -13.58 5.17 -8.30
N ARG A 217 -12.32 4.75 -8.49
CA ARG A 217 -11.96 3.76 -9.52
C ARG A 217 -11.26 2.52 -8.98
N LEU A 218 -10.76 2.57 -7.75
CA LEU A 218 -10.14 1.41 -7.11
C LEU A 218 -11.22 0.35 -6.85
N ASN A 219 -11.12 -0.75 -7.60
CA ASN A 219 -11.89 -1.96 -7.36
C ASN A 219 -10.91 -3.05 -6.95
N VAL A 220 -11.08 -3.53 -5.72
CA VAL A 220 -10.17 -4.46 -5.08
C VAL A 220 -10.36 -5.88 -5.62
N ASP A 221 -11.56 -6.26 -6.06
CA ASP A 221 -11.81 -7.58 -6.68
C ASP A 221 -10.99 -7.80 -7.96
N ASN A 222 -10.71 -6.73 -8.71
CA ASN A 222 -9.86 -6.80 -9.90
C ASN A 222 -8.38 -7.07 -9.58
N LEU A 223 -7.97 -6.98 -8.31
CA LEU A 223 -6.61 -7.27 -7.86
C LEU A 223 -6.47 -8.77 -7.57
N THR A 224 -5.84 -9.51 -8.49
CA THR A 224 -5.72 -10.97 -8.45
C THR A 224 -4.36 -11.49 -8.02
N ASN A 225 -3.31 -10.67 -8.12
CA ASN A 225 -1.94 -11.06 -7.82
C ASN A 225 -1.41 -10.30 -6.60
N PRO A 226 -1.53 -10.88 -5.37
CA PRO A 226 -1.00 -10.24 -4.18
C PRO A 226 0.52 -10.16 -4.26
N ILE A 227 1.10 -9.08 -3.72
CA ILE A 227 2.54 -8.92 -3.56
C ILE A 227 3.09 -9.87 -2.49
N PHE A 228 2.32 -10.09 -1.43
CA PHE A 228 2.54 -11.10 -0.41
C PHE A 228 1.24 -11.35 0.35
N VAL A 229 1.21 -12.45 1.10
CA VAL A 229 0.08 -12.86 1.94
C VAL A 229 0.59 -13.15 3.34
N ARG A 230 -0.16 -12.76 4.37
CA ARG A 230 0.17 -13.06 5.76
C ARG A 230 -1.07 -13.46 6.54
N ASN A 231 -0.95 -14.53 7.31
CA ASN A 231 -1.98 -14.91 8.27
C ASN A 231 -1.76 -14.08 9.54
N LEU A 232 -2.80 -13.36 9.94
CA LEU A 232 -2.82 -12.46 11.10
C LEU A 232 -3.97 -12.86 12.01
N ALA A 233 -3.97 -12.32 13.22
CA ALA A 233 -5.06 -12.54 14.15
C ALA A 233 -5.28 -11.31 15.04
N VAL A 234 -6.54 -10.97 15.28
CA VAL A 234 -6.93 -9.93 16.25
C VAL A 234 -7.64 -10.58 17.41
N ARG A 235 -7.34 -10.12 18.62
CA ARG A 235 -7.85 -10.66 19.90
C ARG A 235 -8.76 -9.64 20.58
N ARG A 236 -9.73 -10.13 21.35
CA ARG A 236 -10.58 -9.30 22.25
C ARG A 236 -9.77 -8.62 23.34
#